data_AF-A0A7Y5YDJ7-F1
#
_entry.id   AF-A0A7Y5YDJ7-F1
#
_cell.length_a   1.000
_cell.length_b   1.000
_cell.length_c   1.000
_cell.angle_alpha   90.00
_cell.angle_beta   90.00
_cell.angle_gamma   90.00
#
_symmetry.space_group_name_H-M   'P 1'
#
loop_
_entity.id
_entity.type
_entity.pdbx_description
1 polymer ?
#
loop_
_entity_poly.entity_id
_entity_poly.type
_entity_poly.pdbx_seq_one_letter_code
_entity_poly.pdbx_strand_id
1 'polypeptide(L)'
;MSEISVYDWPGADGAAGGSPHVHTASTEAYVVLEGRGRLETLDSRGFTSSPLEPGAVLWFTPGTVHRAINDSGDLKVLVVMQNAGLPEHGDAVMTFPPEYLADAEAYRRAAALEHRDADAGLAAGEQAARRRRDLALDGYFALKDAVLAAGPSALEGFHAAAARLVAGRTAEWADLLAGGAARQVQLTQQQLASLDTAESIYLASAQTTMGKRENRRIYGMCGRIQTWELSDN
;
A
#
# COMPACT_ATOMS: atom_id res chain seq x y z
N MET A 1 6.96 -3.12 8.16
CA MET A 1 7.38 -3.82 6.92
C MET A 1 6.49 -5.01 6.72
N SER A 2 6.19 -5.35 5.47
CA SER A 2 5.26 -6.44 5.16
C SER A 2 5.71 -7.18 3.91
N GLU A 3 5.58 -8.49 3.87
CA GLU A 3 5.70 -9.24 2.62
C GLU A 3 4.31 -9.35 2.00
N ILE A 4 4.25 -9.19 0.69
CA ILE A 4 3.05 -9.44 -0.09
C ILE A 4 3.33 -10.57 -1.07
N SER A 5 2.58 -11.65 -0.96
CA SER A 5 2.41 -12.61 -2.06
C SER A 5 1.29 -12.07 -2.96
N VAL A 6 1.66 -11.50 -4.11
CA VAL A 6 0.71 -10.86 -5.04
C VAL A 6 -0.29 -11.90 -5.52
N TYR A 7 -1.58 -11.53 -5.61
CA TYR A 7 -2.61 -12.50 -6.01
C TYR A 7 -2.29 -13.12 -7.37
N ASP A 8 -2.50 -14.43 -7.43
CA ASP A 8 -2.31 -15.32 -8.57
C ASP A 8 -3.63 -15.55 -9.34
N TRP A 9 -4.68 -14.83 -8.97
CA TRP A 9 -6.01 -14.98 -9.54
C TRP A 9 -6.23 -14.03 -10.72
N PRO A 10 -6.70 -14.52 -11.87
CA PRO A 10 -6.99 -13.67 -13.03
C PRO A 10 -8.09 -12.66 -12.68
N GLY A 11 -7.90 -11.42 -13.11
CA GLY A 11 -8.93 -10.37 -13.16
C GLY A 11 -9.75 -10.44 -14.45
N ALA A 12 -10.64 -9.46 -14.64
CA ALA A 12 -11.50 -9.36 -15.83
C ALA A 12 -10.73 -9.23 -17.15
N ASP A 13 -9.48 -8.74 -17.11
CA ASP A 13 -8.57 -8.63 -18.26
C ASP A 13 -7.68 -9.87 -18.45
N GLY A 14 -7.91 -10.94 -17.67
CA GLY A 14 -7.13 -12.18 -17.71
C GLY A 14 -5.78 -12.12 -16.99
N ALA A 15 -5.31 -10.93 -16.60
CA ALA A 15 -4.05 -10.78 -15.87
C ALA A 15 -4.27 -11.06 -14.37
N ALA A 16 -3.36 -11.82 -13.76
CA ALA A 16 -3.40 -12.08 -12.32
C ALA A 16 -2.85 -10.88 -11.54
N GLY A 17 -3.48 -10.51 -10.42
CA GLY A 17 -3.00 -9.40 -9.61
C GLY A 17 -3.99 -8.83 -8.60
N GLY A 18 -3.57 -7.73 -8.00
CA GLY A 18 -4.26 -7.04 -6.92
C GLY A 18 -5.31 -6.00 -7.35
N SER A 19 -5.95 -5.42 -6.34
CA SER A 19 -6.87 -4.29 -6.44
C SER A 19 -6.04 -3.01 -6.69
N PRO A 20 -6.24 -2.30 -7.82
CA PRO A 20 -5.51 -1.06 -8.06
C PRO A 20 -5.96 0.04 -7.08
N HIS A 21 -5.01 0.76 -6.52
CA HIS A 21 -5.28 1.75 -5.48
C HIS A 21 -4.22 2.86 -5.44
N VAL A 22 -4.47 3.88 -4.61
CA VAL A 22 -3.59 5.01 -4.37
C VAL A 22 -3.34 5.17 -2.87
N HIS A 23 -2.10 5.41 -2.46
CA HIS A 23 -1.81 5.93 -1.13
C HIS A 23 -1.93 7.45 -1.14
N THR A 24 -2.54 8.01 -0.09
CA THR A 24 -2.87 9.44 0.01
C THR A 24 -1.89 10.21 0.89
N ALA A 25 -1.14 9.52 1.76
CA ALA A 25 -0.22 10.15 2.71
C ALA A 25 1.15 9.48 2.78
N SER A 26 1.25 8.17 2.53
CA SER A 26 2.52 7.44 2.59
C SER A 26 3.08 7.11 1.22
N THR A 27 4.37 7.34 1.04
CA THR A 27 5.10 6.68 -0.04
C THR A 27 5.21 5.19 0.23
N GLU A 28 5.11 4.38 -0.82
CA GLU A 28 5.31 2.94 -0.79
C GLU A 28 6.49 2.55 -1.68
N ALA A 29 7.21 1.52 -1.25
CA ALA A 29 8.25 0.90 -2.04
C ALA A 29 8.13 -0.62 -2.08
N TYR A 30 8.32 -1.19 -3.26
CA TYR A 30 8.42 -2.63 -3.48
C TYR A 30 9.87 -3.02 -3.71
N VAL A 31 10.36 -3.96 -2.90
CA VAL A 31 11.58 -4.71 -3.17
C VAL A 31 11.18 -6.11 -3.61
N VAL A 32 11.50 -6.48 -4.86
CA VAL A 32 11.08 -7.77 -5.41
C VAL A 32 11.96 -8.88 -4.86
N LEU A 33 11.33 -9.90 -4.24
CA LEU A 33 12.01 -11.01 -3.60
C LEU A 33 12.02 -12.27 -4.48
N GLU A 34 10.89 -12.55 -5.14
CA GLU A 34 10.65 -13.81 -5.87
C GLU A 34 9.67 -13.56 -7.01
N GLY A 35 9.69 -14.43 -8.03
CA GLY A 35 8.78 -14.41 -9.15
C GLY A 35 9.02 -13.27 -10.14
N ARG A 36 8.08 -13.09 -11.06
CA ARG A 36 8.11 -12.08 -12.13
C ARG A 36 6.73 -11.48 -12.33
N GLY A 37 6.69 -10.20 -12.66
CA GLY A 37 5.45 -9.50 -12.92
C GLY A 37 5.68 -8.09 -13.42
N ARG A 38 4.68 -7.24 -13.25
CA ARG A 38 4.74 -5.82 -13.61
C ARG A 38 4.01 -4.96 -12.59
N LEU A 39 4.49 -3.75 -12.40
CA LEU A 39 3.74 -2.70 -11.73
C LEU A 39 3.24 -1.72 -12.78
N GLU A 40 1.92 -1.70 -12.97
CA GLU A 40 1.30 -0.61 -13.72
C GLU A 40 1.06 0.58 -12.79
N THR A 41 1.34 1.79 -13.26
CA THR A 41 1.16 3.04 -12.52
C THR A 41 0.49 4.10 -13.39
N LEU A 42 -0.37 4.92 -12.77
CA LEU A 42 -0.85 6.18 -13.30
C LEU A 42 -0.35 7.29 -12.37
N ASP A 43 0.54 8.13 -12.86
CA ASP A 43 1.13 9.23 -12.10
C ASP A 43 1.21 10.52 -12.93
N SER A 44 1.93 11.54 -12.42
CA SER A 44 2.15 12.82 -13.11
C SER A 44 2.79 12.72 -14.51
N ARG A 45 3.34 11.55 -14.88
CA ARG A 45 3.93 11.23 -16.18
C ARG A 45 3.01 10.38 -17.06
N GLY A 46 1.82 10.03 -16.56
CA GLY A 46 0.82 9.23 -17.26
C GLY A 46 0.91 7.74 -16.90
N PHE A 47 0.61 6.87 -17.86
CA PHE A 47 0.67 5.43 -17.69
C PHE A 47 2.10 4.90 -17.86
N THR A 48 2.57 4.08 -16.92
CA THR A 48 3.82 3.31 -17.05
C THR A 48 3.59 1.88 -16.59
N SER A 49 4.18 0.91 -17.29
CA SER A 49 4.26 -0.50 -16.87
C SER A 49 5.72 -0.90 -16.68
N SER A 50 6.15 -1.05 -15.43
CA SER A 50 7.52 -1.39 -15.07
C SER A 50 7.66 -2.88 -14.73
N PRO A 51 8.70 -3.59 -15.20
CA PRO A 51 8.92 -4.99 -14.83
C PRO A 51 9.23 -5.13 -13.33
N LEU A 52 8.74 -6.21 -12.75
CA LEU A 52 9.07 -6.69 -11.40
C LEU A 52 9.83 -7.99 -11.53
N GLU A 53 11.10 -7.97 -11.14
CA GLU A 53 11.96 -9.16 -11.05
C GLU A 53 12.94 -9.02 -9.88
N PRO A 54 13.44 -10.13 -9.31
CA PRO A 54 14.25 -10.09 -8.10
C PRO A 54 15.46 -9.14 -8.23
N GLY A 55 15.65 -8.31 -7.22
CA GLY A 55 16.67 -7.25 -7.21
C GLY A 55 16.18 -5.88 -7.69
N ALA A 56 14.98 -5.79 -8.27
CA ALA A 56 14.36 -4.50 -8.57
C ALA A 56 13.76 -3.85 -7.31
N VAL A 57 13.88 -2.52 -7.23
CA VAL A 57 13.17 -1.67 -6.27
C VAL A 57 12.35 -0.61 -7.01
N LEU A 58 11.11 -0.42 -6.60
CA LEU A 58 10.24 0.64 -7.09
C LEU A 58 9.78 1.47 -5.90
N TRP A 59 9.75 2.78 -6.08
CA TRP A 59 9.39 3.75 -5.05
C TRP A 59 8.39 4.73 -5.66
N PHE A 60 7.21 4.85 -5.08
CA PHE A 60 6.14 5.68 -5.64
C PHE A 60 5.39 6.42 -4.55
N THR A 61 5.35 7.74 -4.71
CA THR A 61 4.85 8.73 -3.76
C THR A 61 3.32 8.76 -3.73
N PRO A 62 2.73 9.41 -2.70
CA PRO A 62 1.28 9.60 -2.64
C PRO A 62 0.70 10.20 -3.93
N GLY A 63 -0.50 9.76 -4.29
CA GLY A 63 -1.17 10.14 -5.53
C GLY A 63 -0.90 9.22 -6.73
N THR A 64 0.13 8.37 -6.67
CA THR A 64 0.35 7.34 -7.69
C THR A 64 -0.67 6.21 -7.54
N VAL A 65 -1.55 6.07 -8.54
CA VAL A 65 -2.40 4.88 -8.67
C VAL A 65 -1.51 3.75 -9.15
N HIS A 66 -1.57 2.58 -8.52
CA HIS A 66 -0.77 1.44 -8.94
C HIS A 66 -1.53 0.12 -8.91
N ARG A 67 -1.10 -0.82 -9.76
CA ARG A 67 -1.58 -2.19 -9.85
C ARG A 67 -0.41 -3.16 -9.98
N ALA A 68 -0.28 -4.07 -9.01
CA ALA A 68 0.65 -5.19 -9.11
C ALA A 68 0.05 -6.31 -9.96
N ILE A 69 0.77 -6.74 -10.99
CA ILE A 69 0.44 -7.86 -11.88
C ILE A 69 1.43 -8.99 -11.63
N ASN A 70 0.92 -10.19 -11.37
CA ASN A 70 1.70 -11.40 -11.12
C ASN A 70 1.74 -12.25 -12.40
N ASP A 71 2.80 -12.10 -13.21
CA ASP A 71 2.90 -12.79 -14.50
C ASP A 71 3.39 -14.25 -14.33
N SER A 72 4.15 -14.57 -13.26
CA SER A 72 4.68 -15.91 -13.02
C SER A 72 3.83 -16.79 -12.08
N GLY A 73 2.89 -16.19 -11.34
CA GLY A 73 2.06 -16.87 -10.35
C GLY A 73 2.66 -16.91 -8.93
N ASP A 74 3.96 -16.63 -8.78
CA ASP A 74 4.70 -16.71 -7.51
C ASP A 74 5.35 -15.38 -7.08
N LEU A 75 4.94 -14.24 -7.66
CA LEU A 75 5.48 -12.93 -7.33
C LEU A 75 5.35 -12.59 -5.83
N LYS A 76 6.48 -12.36 -5.17
CA LYS A 76 6.57 -11.87 -3.78
C LYS A 76 7.38 -10.59 -3.71
N VAL A 77 6.87 -9.63 -2.96
CA VAL A 77 7.53 -8.34 -2.71
C VAL A 77 7.62 -8.05 -1.22
N LEU A 78 8.73 -7.46 -0.80
CA LEU A 78 8.81 -6.77 0.48
C LEU A 78 8.33 -5.34 0.27
N VAL A 79 7.38 -4.93 1.09
CA VAL A 79 6.81 -3.59 1.11
C VAL A 79 7.40 -2.78 2.24
N VAL A 80 7.93 -1.61 1.87
CA VAL A 80 8.44 -0.60 2.78
C VAL A 80 7.55 0.64 2.66
N MET A 81 6.90 0.99 3.77
CA MET A 81 6.03 2.17 3.85
C MET A 81 6.77 3.31 4.52
N GLN A 82 6.62 4.53 3.99
CA GLN A 82 7.20 5.74 4.58
C GLN A 82 6.73 5.96 6.02
N ASN A 83 5.44 5.74 6.28
CA ASN A 83 4.86 5.88 7.60
C ASN A 83 4.26 4.54 8.01
N ALA A 84 4.84 3.91 9.04
CA ALA A 84 4.22 2.74 9.66
C ALA A 84 2.87 3.14 10.28
N GLY A 85 1.84 2.33 10.09
CA GLY A 85 0.51 2.51 10.68
C GLY A 85 -0.49 3.27 9.80
N LEU A 86 -0.08 4.24 8.98
CA LEU A 86 -1.05 4.97 8.14
C LEU A 86 -1.79 4.05 7.14
N PRO A 87 -1.13 3.11 6.45
CA PRO A 87 -1.80 2.16 5.56
C PRO A 87 -2.84 1.30 6.24
N GLU A 88 -2.51 0.77 7.42
CA GLU A 88 -3.42 -0.03 8.25
C GLU A 88 -4.62 0.79 8.73
N HIS A 89 -4.44 2.11 8.87
CA HIS A 89 -5.46 3.08 9.26
C HIS A 89 -6.11 3.82 8.08
N GLY A 90 -5.99 3.26 6.87
CA GLY A 90 -6.80 3.61 5.72
C GLY A 90 -6.26 4.74 4.85
N ASP A 91 -4.94 4.93 4.78
CA ASP A 91 -4.35 5.91 3.86
C ASP A 91 -4.43 5.52 2.38
N ALA A 92 -4.90 4.31 2.08
CA ALA A 92 -5.09 3.79 0.74
C ALA A 92 -6.55 3.84 0.27
N VAL A 93 -6.76 4.29 -0.97
CA VAL A 93 -8.06 4.34 -1.64
C VAL A 93 -8.04 3.50 -2.92
N MET A 94 -8.91 2.50 -3.01
CA MET A 94 -9.08 1.67 -4.22
C MET A 94 -9.78 2.46 -5.32
N THR A 95 -9.44 2.12 -6.55
CA THR A 95 -9.95 2.75 -7.78
C THR A 95 -11.36 2.27 -8.15
N PHE A 96 -12.28 2.25 -7.19
CA PHE A 96 -13.68 1.91 -7.46
C PHE A 96 -14.33 2.93 -8.41
N PRO A 97 -15.41 2.54 -9.12
CA PRO A 97 -16.19 3.46 -9.94
C PRO A 97 -16.71 4.68 -9.16
N PRO A 98 -16.94 5.82 -9.83
CA PRO A 98 -17.27 7.10 -9.17
C PRO A 98 -18.45 7.05 -8.18
N GLU A 99 -19.46 6.22 -8.44
CA GLU A 99 -20.63 6.05 -7.58
C GLU A 99 -20.28 5.48 -6.19
N TYR A 100 -19.18 4.72 -6.07
CA TYR A 100 -18.68 4.24 -4.78
C TYR A 100 -17.78 5.28 -4.10
N LEU A 101 -17.11 6.14 -4.88
CA LEU A 101 -16.21 7.16 -4.35
C LEU A 101 -16.95 8.43 -3.87
N ALA A 102 -18.19 8.64 -4.31
CA ALA A 102 -19.00 9.78 -3.93
C ALA A 102 -19.56 9.71 -2.50
N ASP A 103 -19.66 8.51 -1.92
CA ASP A 103 -20.21 8.26 -0.58
C ASP A 103 -19.25 7.39 0.25
N ALA A 104 -18.81 7.93 1.39
CA ALA A 104 -17.91 7.25 2.30
C ALA A 104 -18.49 5.94 2.88
N GLU A 105 -19.81 5.84 3.04
CA GLU A 105 -20.43 4.59 3.50
C GLU A 105 -20.47 3.54 2.39
N ALA A 106 -20.86 3.94 1.17
CA ALA A 106 -20.80 3.07 0.00
C ALA A 106 -19.38 2.52 -0.23
N TYR A 107 -18.37 3.39 -0.20
CA TYR A 107 -16.97 3.00 -0.29
C TYR A 107 -16.59 1.97 0.78
N ARG A 108 -16.90 2.25 2.06
CA ARG A 108 -16.56 1.35 3.17
C ARG A 108 -17.23 -0.01 3.04
N ARG A 109 -18.50 -0.08 2.64
CA ARG A 109 -19.21 -1.35 2.43
C ARG A 109 -18.57 -2.16 1.30
N ALA A 110 -18.23 -1.52 0.18
CA ALA A 110 -17.58 -2.19 -0.95
C ALA A 110 -16.14 -2.63 -0.64
N ALA A 111 -15.42 -1.88 0.19
CA ALA A 111 -14.04 -2.16 0.57
C ALA A 111 -13.88 -3.23 1.66
N ALA A 112 -14.94 -3.48 2.45
CA ALA A 112 -14.88 -4.33 3.64
C ALA A 112 -14.65 -5.81 3.28
N LEU A 113 -13.81 -6.45 4.10
CA LEU A 113 -13.64 -7.90 4.13
C LEU A 113 -13.99 -8.39 5.53
N GLU A 114 -15.07 -9.18 5.62
CA GLU A 114 -15.52 -9.81 6.87
C GLU A 114 -14.56 -10.93 7.29
N HIS A 115 -14.07 -11.70 6.32
CA HIS A 115 -13.08 -12.76 6.53
C HIS A 115 -11.72 -12.32 5.99
N ARG A 116 -10.84 -11.86 6.89
CA ARG A 116 -9.53 -11.30 6.52
C ARG A 116 -8.40 -12.33 6.51
N ASP A 117 -8.51 -13.39 7.31
CA ASP A 117 -7.50 -14.44 7.41
C ASP A 117 -7.41 -15.20 6.08
N ALA A 118 -6.30 -14.99 5.36
CA ALA A 118 -6.07 -15.61 4.06
C ALA A 118 -5.61 -17.06 4.18
N ASP A 119 -5.09 -17.46 5.35
CA ASP A 119 -4.60 -18.81 5.61
C ASP A 119 -5.69 -19.72 6.21
N ALA A 120 -6.82 -19.16 6.63
CA ALA A 120 -7.97 -19.92 7.11
C ALA A 120 -8.63 -20.80 6.02
N GLY A 121 -8.33 -20.59 4.74
CA GLY A 121 -8.89 -21.37 3.63
C GLY A 121 -10.40 -21.17 3.41
N LEU A 122 -10.98 -20.09 3.93
CA LEU A 122 -12.40 -19.80 3.79
C LEU A 122 -12.71 -19.27 2.39
N ALA A 123 -13.47 -20.04 1.62
CA ALA A 123 -13.90 -19.66 0.27
C ALA A 123 -14.63 -18.30 0.23
N ALA A 124 -15.41 -17.98 1.26
CA ALA A 124 -16.11 -16.69 1.35
C ALA A 124 -15.15 -15.49 1.42
N GLY A 125 -14.02 -15.62 2.13
CA GLY A 125 -13.01 -14.56 2.23
C GLY A 125 -12.27 -14.33 0.91
N GLU A 126 -11.87 -15.42 0.24
CA GLU A 126 -11.27 -15.35 -1.09
C GLU A 126 -12.23 -14.69 -2.10
N GLN A 127 -13.50 -15.13 -2.14
CA GLN A 127 -14.49 -14.55 -3.04
C GLN A 127 -14.72 -13.06 -2.76
N ALA A 128 -14.74 -12.65 -1.49
CA ALA A 128 -14.85 -11.23 -1.13
C ALA A 128 -13.63 -10.43 -1.62
N ALA A 129 -12.42 -10.95 -1.44
CA ALA A 129 -11.19 -10.31 -1.94
C ALA A 129 -11.19 -10.17 -3.47
N ARG A 130 -11.62 -11.21 -4.19
CA ARG A 130 -11.77 -11.18 -5.66
C ARG A 130 -12.80 -10.16 -6.12
N ARG A 131 -13.99 -10.11 -5.51
CA ARG A 131 -15.03 -9.10 -5.84
C ARG A 131 -14.53 -7.68 -5.62
N ARG A 132 -13.83 -7.43 -4.51
CA ARG A 132 -13.22 -6.13 -4.21
C ARG A 132 -12.18 -5.75 -5.26
N ARG A 133 -11.33 -6.70 -5.66
CA ARG A 133 -10.34 -6.50 -6.73
C ARG A 133 -11.01 -6.18 -8.06
N ASP A 134 -12.03 -6.94 -8.46
CA ASP A 134 -12.73 -6.70 -9.73
C ASP A 134 -13.37 -5.33 -9.79
N LEU A 135 -14.02 -4.90 -8.71
CA LEU A 135 -14.58 -3.56 -8.64
C LEU A 135 -13.51 -2.47 -8.77
N ALA A 136 -12.32 -2.68 -8.19
CA ALA A 136 -11.20 -1.75 -8.37
C ALA A 136 -10.65 -1.79 -9.81
N LEU A 137 -10.63 -2.95 -10.46
CA LEU A 137 -10.20 -3.05 -11.86
C LEU A 137 -11.14 -2.27 -12.79
N ASP A 138 -12.45 -2.32 -12.57
CA ASP A 138 -13.44 -1.61 -13.38
C ASP A 138 -13.15 -0.09 -13.42
N GLY A 139 -12.94 0.54 -12.25
CA GLY A 139 -12.60 1.96 -12.22
C GLY A 139 -11.16 2.24 -12.65
N TYR A 140 -10.21 1.35 -12.39
CA TYR A 140 -8.84 1.48 -12.89
C TYR A 140 -8.77 1.53 -14.42
N PHE A 141 -9.51 0.68 -15.14
CA PHE A 141 -9.50 0.70 -16.60
C PHE A 141 -10.03 2.03 -17.15
N ALA A 142 -11.12 2.56 -16.58
CA ALA A 142 -11.63 3.87 -16.95
C ALA A 142 -10.60 4.99 -16.70
N LEU A 143 -9.88 4.94 -15.56
CA LEU A 143 -8.81 5.90 -15.26
C LEU A 143 -7.63 5.77 -16.23
N LYS A 144 -7.19 4.54 -16.53
CA LYS A 144 -6.10 4.27 -17.47
C LYS A 144 -6.44 4.78 -18.87
N ASP A 145 -7.64 4.49 -19.36
CA ASP A 145 -8.10 4.96 -20.68
C ASP A 145 -8.16 6.49 -20.72
N ALA A 146 -8.68 7.13 -19.68
CA ALA A 146 -8.73 8.59 -19.59
C ALA A 146 -7.33 9.21 -19.56
N VAL A 147 -6.38 8.62 -18.81
CA VAL A 147 -4.98 9.08 -18.77
C VAL A 147 -4.28 8.89 -20.11
N LEU A 148 -4.53 7.78 -20.82
CA LEU A 148 -3.98 7.55 -22.16
C LEU A 148 -4.54 8.53 -23.19
N ALA A 149 -5.81 8.92 -23.07
CA ALA A 149 -6.48 9.82 -24.01
C ALA A 149 -6.22 11.32 -23.74
N ALA A 150 -6.25 11.74 -22.48
CA ALA A 150 -6.24 13.14 -22.05
C ALA A 150 -5.05 13.51 -21.16
N GLY A 151 -4.17 12.56 -20.85
CA GLY A 151 -3.00 12.76 -20.01
C GLY A 151 -3.30 12.74 -18.51
N PRO A 152 -2.29 13.04 -17.66
CA PRO A 152 -2.37 12.88 -16.20
C PRO A 152 -3.47 13.70 -15.51
N SER A 153 -3.93 14.80 -16.11
CA SER A 153 -5.02 15.64 -15.57
C SER A 153 -6.33 14.87 -15.41
N ALA A 154 -6.52 13.75 -16.12
CA ALA A 154 -7.66 12.87 -15.96
C ALA A 154 -7.78 12.27 -14.53
N LEU A 155 -6.71 12.28 -13.73
CA LEU A 155 -6.72 11.77 -12.35
C LEU A 155 -7.31 12.77 -11.35
N GLU A 156 -7.46 14.05 -11.69
CA GLU A 156 -7.85 15.11 -10.73
C GLU A 156 -9.16 14.79 -10.00
N GLY A 157 -10.18 14.32 -10.74
CA GLY A 157 -11.47 13.94 -10.16
C GLY A 157 -11.37 12.77 -9.17
N PHE A 158 -10.53 11.79 -9.49
CA PHE A 158 -10.26 10.64 -8.61
C PHE A 158 -9.48 11.06 -7.36
N HIS A 159 -8.42 11.86 -7.51
CA HIS A 159 -7.65 12.37 -6.37
C HIS A 159 -8.51 13.22 -5.43
N ALA A 160 -9.38 14.07 -5.98
CA ALA A 160 -10.31 14.85 -5.18
C ALA A 160 -11.31 13.96 -4.42
N ALA A 161 -11.79 12.87 -5.03
CA ALA A 161 -12.66 11.91 -4.36
C ALA A 161 -11.93 11.14 -3.25
N ALA A 162 -10.73 10.64 -3.52
CA ALA A 162 -9.88 9.98 -2.53
C ALA A 162 -9.60 10.90 -1.33
N ALA A 163 -9.26 12.17 -1.57
CA ALA A 163 -9.05 13.16 -0.52
C ALA A 163 -10.30 13.36 0.36
N ARG A 164 -11.50 13.44 -0.23
CA ARG A 164 -12.76 13.55 0.53
C ARG A 164 -13.02 12.31 1.39
N LEU A 165 -12.76 11.12 0.88
CA LEU A 165 -12.97 9.85 1.61
C LEU A 165 -12.08 9.75 2.85
N VAL A 166 -10.85 10.27 2.78
CA VAL A 166 -9.89 10.16 3.88
C VAL A 166 -9.85 11.39 4.80
N ALA A 167 -10.48 12.51 4.44
CA ALA A 167 -10.42 13.76 5.20
C ALA A 167 -10.79 13.60 6.68
N GLY A 168 -11.74 12.72 7.01
CA GLY A 168 -12.14 12.45 8.40
C GLY A 168 -11.10 11.70 9.24
N ARG A 169 -9.99 11.23 8.65
CA ARG A 169 -8.95 10.42 9.31
C ARG A 169 -7.69 11.21 9.66
N THR A 170 -7.57 12.45 9.21
CA THR A 170 -6.31 13.20 9.30
C THR A 170 -5.87 13.47 10.74
N ALA A 171 -6.82 13.60 11.69
CA ALA A 171 -6.49 13.75 13.10
C ALA A 171 -5.84 12.48 13.68
N GLU A 172 -6.45 11.31 13.42
CA GLU A 172 -5.90 10.01 13.80
C GLU A 172 -4.52 9.77 13.19
N TRP A 173 -4.35 10.12 11.91
CA TRP A 173 -3.06 10.01 11.24
C TRP A 173 -2.00 10.97 11.80
N ALA A 174 -2.40 12.16 12.25
CA ALA A 174 -1.48 13.09 12.89
C ALA A 174 -0.93 12.52 14.20
N ASP A 175 -1.77 11.85 15.00
CA ASP A 175 -1.34 11.17 16.22
C ASP A 175 -0.38 10.00 15.92
N LEU A 176 -0.70 9.18 14.91
CA LEU A 176 0.19 8.10 14.45
C LEU A 176 1.54 8.64 13.96
N LEU A 177 1.54 9.72 13.19
CA LEU A 177 2.74 10.38 12.71
C LEU A 177 3.59 10.92 13.88
N ALA A 178 2.94 11.56 14.86
CA ALA A 178 3.59 12.10 16.05
C ALA A 178 4.30 11.02 16.86
N GLY A 179 3.66 9.85 17.05
CA GLY A 179 4.25 8.70 17.74
C GLY A 179 5.32 7.96 16.93
N GLY A 180 5.24 8.00 15.60
CA GLY A 180 6.12 7.31 14.67
C GLY A 180 7.22 8.20 14.09
N ALA A 181 7.10 8.51 12.80
CA ALA A 181 8.17 9.15 12.03
C ALA A 181 8.57 10.53 12.59
N ALA A 182 7.63 11.33 13.11
CA ALA A 182 7.97 12.65 13.66
C ALA A 182 8.79 12.53 14.96
N ARG A 183 8.49 11.56 15.83
CA ARG A 183 9.31 11.26 17.01
C ARG A 183 10.72 10.84 16.61
N GLN A 184 10.87 10.01 15.57
CA GLN A 184 12.20 9.59 15.09
C GLN A 184 13.01 10.79 14.57
N VAL A 185 12.38 11.71 13.83
CA VAL A 185 13.04 12.96 13.40
C VAL A 185 13.54 13.76 14.60
N GLN A 186 12.72 13.94 15.63
CA GLN A 186 13.12 14.67 16.85
C GLN A 186 14.28 13.99 17.58
N LEU A 187 14.26 12.66 17.69
CA LEU A 187 15.36 11.90 18.30
C LEU A 187 16.65 12.07 17.51
N THR A 188 16.62 11.94 16.19
CA THR A 188 17.81 12.15 15.35
C THR A 188 18.34 13.57 15.45
N GLN A 189 17.48 14.59 15.51
CA GLN A 189 17.91 15.97 15.72
C GLN A 189 18.66 16.15 17.04
N GLN A 190 18.19 15.54 18.13
CA GLN A 190 18.89 15.56 19.42
C GLN A 190 20.25 14.86 19.34
N GLN A 191 20.29 13.69 18.69
CA GLN A 191 21.54 12.93 18.48
C GLN A 191 22.56 13.75 17.68
N LEU A 192 22.13 14.42 16.61
CA LEU A 192 22.99 15.30 15.83
C LEU A 192 23.54 16.46 16.66
N ALA A 193 22.72 17.07 17.52
CA ALA A 193 23.17 18.13 18.43
C ALA A 193 24.22 17.63 19.44
N SER A 194 24.03 16.43 20.02
CA SER A 194 25.05 15.82 20.90
C SER A 194 26.34 15.50 20.14
N LEU A 195 26.24 14.97 18.92
CA LEU A 195 27.41 14.66 18.09
C LEU A 195 28.20 15.92 17.69
N ASP A 196 27.53 17.05 17.43
CA ASP A 196 28.17 18.34 17.14
C ASP A 196 29.10 18.80 18.27
N THR A 197 28.77 18.44 19.52
CA THR A 197 29.59 18.71 20.71
C THR A 197 30.44 17.51 21.16
N ALA A 198 30.56 16.47 20.33
CA ALA A 198 31.24 15.21 20.64
C ALA A 198 30.74 14.49 21.92
N GLU A 199 29.48 14.73 22.32
CA GLU A 199 28.82 14.04 23.42
C GLU A 199 28.26 12.69 22.93
N SER A 200 28.65 11.61 23.60
CA SER A 200 28.35 10.24 23.16
C SER A 200 27.50 9.44 24.14
N ILE A 201 27.03 10.04 25.24
CA ILE A 201 26.39 9.28 26.33
C ILE A 201 25.14 8.53 25.87
N TYR A 202 24.39 9.08 24.91
CA TYR A 202 23.21 8.43 24.34
C TYR A 202 23.55 7.13 23.59
N LEU A 203 24.77 6.99 23.06
CA LEU A 203 25.21 5.76 22.36
C LEU A 203 25.28 4.56 23.31
N ALA A 204 25.54 4.78 24.60
CA ALA A 204 25.51 3.72 25.60
C ALA A 204 24.10 3.14 25.81
N SER A 205 23.05 3.83 25.34
CA SER A 205 21.67 3.37 25.38
C SER A 205 21.25 2.59 24.13
N ALA A 206 22.17 2.30 23.20
CA ALA A 206 21.86 1.54 21.98
C ALA A 206 21.34 0.13 22.33
N GLN A 207 20.27 -0.29 21.64
CA GLN A 207 19.62 -1.58 21.85
C GLN A 207 19.28 -2.22 20.50
N THR A 208 19.22 -3.55 20.48
CA THR A 208 18.80 -4.33 19.32
C THR A 208 17.42 -4.92 19.58
N THR A 209 16.44 -4.56 18.74
CA THR A 209 15.11 -5.17 18.74
C THR A 209 15.00 -6.19 17.60
N MET A 210 14.41 -7.35 17.87
CA MET A 210 14.18 -8.38 16.87
C MET A 210 12.68 -8.47 16.58
N GLY A 211 12.33 -8.65 15.31
CA GLY A 211 10.96 -8.98 14.91
C GLY A 211 10.90 -10.22 14.06
N LYS A 212 9.78 -10.93 14.15
CA LYS A 212 9.50 -12.13 13.37
C LYS A 212 8.16 -12.02 12.67
N ARG A 213 7.99 -12.89 11.68
CA ARG A 213 6.80 -12.97 10.84
C ARG A 213 6.03 -14.26 11.14
N GLU A 214 5.58 -14.38 12.38
CA GLU A 214 4.87 -15.56 12.90
C GLU A 214 3.35 -15.42 12.80
N ASN A 215 2.85 -14.26 12.37
CA ASN A 215 1.42 -14.03 12.17
C ASN A 215 0.89 -14.66 10.87
N ARG A 216 -0.43 -14.80 10.81
CA ARG A 216 -1.13 -15.30 9.63
C ARG A 216 -1.18 -14.25 8.54
N ARG A 217 -1.24 -14.70 7.29
CA ARG A 217 -1.48 -13.79 6.17
C ARG A 217 -2.90 -13.27 6.19
N ILE A 218 -3.07 -12.01 5.82
CA ILE A 218 -4.38 -11.39 5.60
C ILE A 218 -4.59 -10.99 4.14
N TYR A 219 -5.84 -10.92 3.71
CA TYR A 219 -6.19 -10.40 2.38
C TYR A 219 -5.98 -8.88 2.30
N GLY A 220 -4.94 -8.46 1.57
CA GLY A 220 -4.61 -7.08 1.25
C GLY A 220 -5.15 -6.60 -0.10
N MET A 221 -4.80 -5.36 -0.47
CA MET A 221 -5.18 -4.83 -1.79
C MET A 221 -4.37 -5.49 -2.90
N CYS A 222 -3.04 -5.54 -2.79
CA CYS A 222 -2.16 -6.15 -3.80
C CYS A 222 -2.07 -7.68 -3.73
N GLY A 223 -2.30 -8.28 -2.57
CA GLY A 223 -2.10 -9.70 -2.37
C GLY A 223 -2.31 -10.14 -0.92
N ARG A 224 -1.77 -11.31 -0.58
CA ARG A 224 -1.76 -11.84 0.79
C ARG A 224 -0.61 -11.18 1.54
N ILE A 225 -0.93 -10.43 2.60
CA ILE A 225 0.02 -9.63 3.39
C ILE A 225 0.44 -10.41 4.63
N GLN A 226 1.74 -10.46 4.93
CA GLN A 226 2.29 -10.95 6.19
C GLN A 226 3.23 -9.90 6.78
N THR A 227 2.99 -9.43 8.00
CA THR A 227 3.75 -8.32 8.60
C THR A 227 4.81 -8.84 9.58
N TRP A 228 5.93 -8.14 9.69
CA TRP A 228 6.86 -8.38 10.80
C TRP A 228 6.36 -7.69 12.05
N GLU A 229 6.23 -8.46 13.13
CA GLU A 229 5.93 -7.95 14.46
C GLU A 229 7.26 -7.80 15.22
N LEU A 230 7.57 -6.57 15.62
CA LEU A 230 8.70 -6.30 16.51
C LEU A 230 8.27 -6.66 17.93
N SER A 231 9.06 -7.47 18.61
CA SER A 231 8.93 -7.69 20.05
C SER A 231 10.14 -7.08 20.74
N ASP A 232 9.92 -6.35 21.82
CA ASP A 232 10.99 -6.08 22.77
C ASP A 232 11.41 -7.44 23.34
N ASN A 233 12.67 -7.83 23.10
CA ASN A 233 13.27 -9.01 23.71
C ASN A 233 13.59 -8.74 25.18
#